data_AF-A0AAV4BCN5-F1
#
_entry.id   AF-A0AAV4BCN5-F1
#
_cell.length_a   1.000
_cell.length_b   1.000
_cell.length_c   1.000
_cell.angle_alpha   90.00
_cell.angle_beta   90.00
_cell.angle_gamma   90.00
#
_symmetry.space_group_name_H-M   'P 1'
#
loop_
_entity.id
_entity.type
_entity.pdbx_description
1 polymer ?
#
loop_
_entity_poly.entity_id
_entity_poly.type
_entity_poly.pdbx_seq_one_letter_code
_entity_poly.pdbx_strand_id
1 'polypeptide(L)'
;METYITTSITIQKVGTLMAGAVDMHGQICLADGADFLNSLNDGKAKAILYDSCEKKGAYDILKSRVNMECSNKQDNIKVLGVTRESIYSNDRPLGWLGGYPSITFAVGCTRVIIDASVPRSENYARFYWDGIQRKKCTVADTVNLLFYGLIEETSGNLQRERRLLKSVGVGSGSINKCILQAIGTVSESVVTVYASTEAAVMATCRLTSPNEEFDGFVCGWPTPGSQIKVVDNLMHKLPVGHIEEILVKSSLLCSGYINNTKANADTFLSDGSVRLGDRGFFNSKSQISVVGRDKNVIIRDAFVVYPEQLEFRIERCPGVAATAITGVPYAKRYEEICALLV
;
A
#
# COMPACT_ATOMS: atom_id res chain seq x y z
N MET A 1 5.78 26.86 -14.10
CA MET A 1 7.17 26.46 -13.78
C MET A 1 7.03 25.30 -12.80
N GLU A 2 7.06 24.06 -13.28
CA GLU A 2 6.75 22.87 -12.48
C GLU A 2 8.02 22.09 -12.16
N THR A 3 8.36 22.01 -10.88
CA THR A 3 9.67 21.57 -10.41
C THR A 3 9.67 20.07 -10.11
N TYR A 4 9.97 19.25 -11.11
CA TYR A 4 10.33 17.85 -10.86
C TYR A 4 11.76 17.78 -10.34
N ILE A 5 11.92 17.56 -9.04
CA ILE A 5 13.22 17.34 -8.44
C ILE A 5 13.62 15.89 -8.72
N THR A 6 14.53 15.71 -9.68
CA THR A 6 15.25 14.44 -9.82
C THR A 6 16.50 14.55 -8.97
N THR A 7 16.46 13.95 -7.78
CA THR A 7 17.68 13.79 -6.98
C THR A 7 18.22 12.40 -7.24
N SER A 8 19.37 12.30 -7.91
CA SER A 8 20.20 11.10 -7.81
C SER A 8 20.80 11.09 -6.41
N ILE A 9 20.14 10.43 -5.45
CA ILE A 9 20.75 10.18 -4.15
C ILE A 9 21.71 8.99 -4.33
N THR A 10 22.86 9.24 -4.95
CA THR A 10 23.95 8.27 -5.02
C THR A 10 24.79 8.42 -3.76
N ILE A 11 24.43 7.70 -2.71
CA ILE A 11 25.15 7.74 -1.44
C ILE A 11 26.47 6.98 -1.58
N GLN A 12 27.59 7.70 -1.75
CA GLN A 12 28.94 7.15 -1.59
C GLN A 12 29.35 7.02 -0.10
N LYS A 13 28.61 7.66 0.82
CA LYS A 13 28.72 7.54 2.29
C LYS A 13 27.43 8.06 2.93
N VAL A 14 26.83 7.27 3.83
CA VAL A 14 25.54 7.54 4.48
C VAL A 14 25.55 8.92 5.14
N GLY A 15 24.88 9.87 4.52
CA GLY A 15 24.80 11.26 4.95
C GLY A 15 23.54 11.91 4.37
N THR A 16 22.53 12.00 5.24
CA THR A 16 21.40 12.95 5.23
C THR A 16 20.31 12.81 4.15
N LEU A 17 19.13 12.35 4.59
CA LEU A 17 17.85 12.96 4.19
C LEU A 17 16.87 12.89 5.38
N MET A 18 16.36 14.05 5.82
CA MET A 18 15.52 14.19 7.00
C MET A 18 14.10 13.63 6.78
N ALA A 19 13.70 12.66 7.59
CA ALA A 19 12.31 12.48 8.02
C ALA A 19 12.23 13.02 9.45
N GLY A 20 11.57 14.16 9.67
CA GLY A 20 11.47 14.82 10.97
C GLY A 20 10.59 14.03 11.94
N ALA A 21 11.19 13.59 13.05
CA ALA A 21 10.54 12.92 14.19
C ALA A 21 10.20 13.93 15.30
N VAL A 22 9.05 13.76 15.95
CA VAL A 22 8.55 14.52 17.13
C VAL A 22 9.19 14.05 18.45
N ASP A 23 9.38 14.97 19.40
CA ASP A 23 9.90 14.80 20.76
C ASP A 23 8.82 14.40 21.77
N MET A 24 9.19 14.26 23.03
CA MET A 24 8.35 13.75 24.13
C MET A 24 7.22 14.69 24.60
N HIS A 25 7.10 15.88 23.99
CA HIS A 25 5.93 16.75 24.08
C HIS A 25 5.12 16.81 22.78
N GLY A 26 5.53 16.08 21.74
CA GLY A 26 4.94 16.14 20.40
C GLY A 26 5.60 17.19 19.48
N GLN A 27 6.84 17.64 19.75
CA GLN A 27 7.52 18.64 18.93
C GLN A 27 8.69 18.08 18.10
N ILE A 28 8.68 18.26 16.78
CA ILE A 28 9.77 17.80 15.90
C ILE A 28 11.04 18.60 16.17
N CYS A 29 12.14 17.99 16.62
CA CYS A 29 13.42 18.70 16.80
C CYS A 29 14.67 17.82 16.58
N LEU A 30 15.38 18.10 15.49
CA LEU A 30 16.71 17.60 15.11
C LEU A 30 17.74 18.68 15.44
N ALA A 31 18.82 18.38 16.19
CA ALA A 31 19.83 19.40 16.52
C ALA A 31 21.05 19.41 15.59
N ASP A 32 21.58 18.27 15.14
CA ASP A 32 22.77 18.28 14.25
C ASP A 32 22.96 17.06 13.33
N GLY A 33 22.05 16.08 13.36
CA GLY A 33 22.14 14.87 12.53
C GLY A 33 23.20 13.85 12.94
N ALA A 34 24.10 14.16 13.87
CA ALA A 34 25.12 13.23 14.37
C ALA A 34 24.48 12.15 15.26
N ASP A 35 23.52 12.53 16.10
CA ASP A 35 22.78 11.59 16.96
C ASP A 35 21.85 10.65 16.18
N PHE A 36 21.29 11.11 15.05
CA PHE A 36 20.49 10.26 14.16
C PHE A 36 21.37 9.17 13.52
N LEU A 37 22.58 9.52 13.06
CA LEU A 37 23.54 8.60 12.49
C LEU A 37 24.10 7.62 13.53
N ASN A 38 24.40 8.08 14.74
CA ASN A 38 24.83 7.20 15.84
C ASN A 38 23.70 6.25 16.29
N SER A 39 22.46 6.74 16.37
CA SER A 39 21.29 5.92 16.69
C SER A 39 21.00 4.89 15.59
N LEU A 40 21.21 5.21 14.32
CA LEU A 40 21.17 4.26 13.20
C LEU A 40 22.25 3.18 13.34
N ASN A 41 23.49 3.59 13.60
CA ASN A 41 24.65 2.68 13.73
C ASN A 41 24.55 1.75 14.95
N ASP A 42 23.90 2.19 16.02
CA ASP A 42 23.66 1.41 17.24
C ASP A 42 22.39 0.52 17.15
N GLY A 43 21.66 0.54 16.02
CA GLY A 43 20.38 -0.18 15.86
C GLY A 43 19.24 0.34 16.75
N LYS A 44 19.35 1.61 17.19
CA LYS A 44 18.43 2.30 18.12
C LYS A 44 17.53 3.33 17.43
N ALA A 45 17.79 3.72 16.18
CA ALA A 45 17.01 4.72 15.47
C ALA A 45 15.57 4.26 15.27
N LYS A 46 14.64 5.12 15.70
CA LYS A 46 13.19 4.91 15.68
C LYS A 46 12.61 5.88 14.67
N ALA A 47 12.05 5.38 13.57
CA ALA A 47 11.20 6.23 12.74
C ALA A 47 9.82 6.30 13.40
N ILE A 48 9.37 7.52 13.66
CA ILE A 48 8.01 7.84 14.07
C ILE A 48 7.23 8.06 12.78
N LEU A 49 6.30 7.16 12.48
CA LEU A 49 5.40 7.29 11.35
C LEU A 49 4.04 7.73 11.85
N TYR A 50 3.46 8.67 11.12
CA TYR A 50 2.14 9.21 11.39
C TYR A 50 1.11 8.54 10.49
N ASP A 51 0.20 7.75 11.05
CA ASP A 51 -0.95 7.24 10.31
C ASP A 51 -2.16 8.16 10.52
N SER A 52 -2.72 8.64 9.41
CA SER A 52 -3.83 9.59 9.39
C SER A 52 -5.19 8.92 9.14
N CYS A 53 -5.23 7.61 8.88
CA CYS A 53 -6.43 6.92 8.42
C CYS A 53 -7.23 6.20 9.51
N GLU A 54 -6.77 6.10 10.77
CA GLU A 54 -7.53 5.41 11.82
C GLU A 54 -8.34 6.36 12.73
N LYS A 55 -9.66 6.12 12.82
CA LYS A 55 -10.61 6.85 13.69
C LYS A 55 -10.42 6.57 15.20
N LYS A 56 -9.32 5.97 15.63
CA LYS A 56 -9.09 5.51 17.02
C LYS A 56 -8.50 6.56 17.96
N GLY A 57 -8.59 7.84 17.60
CA GLY A 57 -8.12 8.94 18.42
C GLY A 57 -6.72 9.41 18.03
N ALA A 58 -6.37 10.54 18.61
CA ALA A 58 -5.31 11.43 18.21
C ALA A 58 -3.93 10.72 18.14
N TYR A 59 -3.40 10.59 16.92
CA TYR A 59 -1.97 10.46 16.62
C TYR A 59 -1.30 9.18 17.14
N ASP A 60 -1.64 8.02 16.57
CA ASP A 60 -0.97 6.74 16.79
C ASP A 60 0.42 6.75 16.14
N ILE A 61 1.37 7.41 16.82
CA ILE A 61 2.76 7.41 16.41
C ILE A 61 3.30 5.99 16.58
N LEU A 62 3.81 5.42 15.49
CA LEU A 62 4.46 4.12 15.53
C LEU A 62 5.85 4.21 16.16
N LYS A 63 6.12 3.44 17.22
CA LYS A 63 7.51 3.17 17.62
C LYS A 63 8.02 2.06 16.72
N SER A 64 8.69 2.43 15.63
CA SER A 64 9.29 1.40 14.79
C SER A 64 10.72 1.12 15.21
N ARG A 65 11.01 -0.12 15.58
CA ARG A 65 12.32 -0.72 15.33
C ARG A 65 12.20 -1.42 13.98
N VAL A 66 11.92 -0.68 12.91
CA VAL A 66 12.03 -1.31 11.59
C VAL A 66 13.53 -1.55 11.44
N ASN A 67 13.96 -2.81 11.44
CA ASN A 67 15.18 -3.17 10.74
C ASN A 67 14.94 -2.72 9.29
N MET A 68 15.25 -1.47 8.92
CA MET A 68 14.98 -0.96 7.56
C MET A 68 15.87 -1.63 6.50
N GLU A 69 16.74 -2.56 6.92
CA GLU A 69 17.26 -3.65 6.12
C GLU A 69 16.15 -4.47 5.39
N CYS A 70 14.90 -4.34 5.84
CA CYS A 70 13.76 -5.17 5.48
C CYS A 70 13.03 -4.85 4.18
N SER A 71 13.52 -3.94 3.35
CA SER A 71 13.31 -4.14 1.91
C SER A 71 14.54 -4.88 1.42
N ASN A 72 14.58 -6.20 1.62
CA ASN A 72 15.72 -6.99 1.18
C ASN A 72 15.95 -6.66 -0.30
N LYS A 73 17.15 -6.18 -0.63
CA LYS A 73 17.53 -5.79 -1.99
C LYS A 73 17.13 -6.88 -3.00
N GLN A 74 17.30 -8.14 -2.63
CA GLN A 74 16.92 -9.28 -3.44
C GLN A 74 15.41 -9.36 -3.72
N ASP A 75 14.57 -9.05 -2.74
CA ASP A 75 13.12 -9.09 -2.91
C ASP A 75 12.61 -7.93 -3.75
N ASN A 76 13.16 -6.71 -3.58
CA ASN A 76 12.84 -5.58 -4.46
C ASN A 76 13.25 -5.84 -5.92
N ILE A 77 14.41 -6.47 -6.13
CA ILE A 77 14.85 -6.89 -7.46
C ILE A 77 13.93 -7.98 -8.02
N LYS A 78 13.57 -8.98 -7.20
CA LYS A 78 12.79 -10.14 -7.67
C LYS A 78 11.32 -9.80 -7.92
N VAL A 79 10.71 -9.04 -7.02
CA VAL A 79 9.27 -8.73 -7.02
C VAL A 79 9.00 -7.52 -7.90
N LEU A 80 9.60 -6.36 -7.59
CA LEU A 80 9.37 -5.13 -8.34
C LEU A 80 10.28 -5.02 -9.56
N GLY A 81 11.42 -5.73 -9.64
CA GLY A 81 12.35 -5.55 -10.76
C GLY A 81 13.20 -4.29 -10.65
N VAL A 82 13.27 -3.67 -9.46
CA VAL A 82 14.06 -2.45 -9.25
C VAL A 82 15.53 -2.82 -9.14
N THR A 83 16.35 -2.26 -10.02
CA THR A 83 17.81 -2.39 -10.04
C THR A 83 18.49 -1.05 -9.75
N ARG A 84 19.82 -1.04 -9.60
CA ARG A 84 20.59 0.20 -9.39
C ARG A 84 20.44 1.20 -10.53
N GLU A 85 20.24 0.70 -11.75
CA GLU A 85 20.05 1.48 -12.98
C GLU A 85 18.60 1.96 -13.15
N SER A 86 17.69 1.54 -12.27
CA SER A 86 16.30 1.95 -12.35
C SER A 86 16.12 3.41 -11.99
N ILE A 87 15.23 4.07 -12.73
CA ILE A 87 14.66 5.36 -12.38
C ILE A 87 13.28 5.08 -11.80
N TYR A 88 13.18 5.14 -10.47
CA TYR A 88 12.04 4.73 -9.68
C TYR A 88 11.15 5.93 -9.33
N SER A 89 9.89 5.89 -9.75
CA SER A 89 8.88 6.87 -9.36
C SER A 89 8.04 6.35 -8.20
N ASN A 90 7.71 7.22 -7.25
CA ASN A 90 6.77 6.88 -6.18
C ASN A 90 6.02 8.15 -5.76
N ASP A 91 4.69 8.11 -5.88
CA ASP A 91 3.80 9.25 -5.67
C ASP A 91 3.41 9.48 -4.20
N ARG A 92 3.76 8.53 -3.33
CA ARG A 92 3.35 8.54 -1.94
C ARG A 92 4.18 9.55 -1.15
N PRO A 93 3.55 10.34 -0.25
CA PRO A 93 4.25 11.25 0.64
C PRO A 93 5.36 10.54 1.44
N LEU A 94 6.52 11.19 1.61
CA LEU A 94 7.66 10.63 2.36
C LEU A 94 7.32 10.30 3.83
N GLY A 95 6.30 10.95 4.39
CA GLY A 95 5.81 10.67 5.75
C GLY A 95 4.95 9.41 5.87
N TRP A 96 4.51 8.81 4.75
CA TRP A 96 3.81 7.53 4.74
C TRP A 96 4.82 6.39 4.64
N LEU A 97 4.50 5.23 5.24
CA LEU A 97 5.38 4.06 5.16
C LEU A 97 5.69 3.68 3.70
N GLY A 98 4.68 3.69 2.83
CA GLY A 98 4.87 3.38 1.40
C GLY A 98 5.61 4.46 0.60
N GLY A 99 5.72 5.69 1.13
CA GLY A 99 6.50 6.76 0.52
C GLY A 99 7.93 6.83 1.04
N TYR A 100 8.20 6.27 2.22
CA TYR A 100 9.55 6.22 2.79
C TYR A 100 10.56 5.60 1.80
N PRO A 101 11.75 6.19 1.59
CA PRO A 101 12.66 5.79 0.52
C PRO A 101 13.48 4.51 0.80
N SER A 102 12.88 3.50 1.43
CA SER A 102 13.53 2.22 1.78
C SER A 102 14.09 1.49 0.56
N ILE A 103 13.30 1.36 -0.52
CA ILE A 103 13.74 0.69 -1.77
C ILE A 103 14.95 1.40 -2.38
N THR A 104 14.92 2.72 -2.39
CA THR A 104 16.01 3.56 -2.91
C THR A 104 17.29 3.32 -2.13
N PHE A 105 17.21 3.28 -0.80
CA PHE A 105 18.38 3.00 0.05
C PHE A 105 18.88 1.56 -0.08
N ALA A 106 17.98 0.58 -0.12
CA ALA A 106 18.36 -0.83 -0.17
C ALA A 106 18.95 -1.25 -1.54
N VAL A 107 18.42 -0.70 -2.64
CA VAL A 107 18.87 -1.06 -4.00
C VAL A 107 19.96 -0.12 -4.51
N GLY A 108 19.93 1.17 -4.11
CA GLY A 108 20.80 2.22 -4.62
C GLY A 108 20.35 2.78 -5.97
N CYS A 109 19.06 2.74 -6.27
CA CYS A 109 18.48 3.25 -7.52
C CYS A 109 18.26 4.78 -7.48
N THR A 110 17.92 5.39 -8.63
CA THR A 110 17.53 6.80 -8.67
C THR A 110 16.04 6.94 -8.36
N ARG A 111 15.65 7.81 -7.43
CA ARG A 111 14.24 8.10 -7.14
C ARG A 111 13.81 9.44 -7.73
N VAL A 112 12.67 9.44 -8.42
CA VAL A 112 11.96 10.66 -8.80
C VAL A 112 10.98 11.01 -7.70
N ILE A 113 11.14 12.20 -7.11
CA ILE A 113 10.26 12.71 -6.07
C ILE A 113 9.32 13.72 -6.72
N ILE A 114 8.03 13.60 -6.41
CA ILE A 114 7.05 14.61 -6.75
C ILE A 114 7.05 15.64 -5.64
N ASP A 115 7.13 16.91 -6.03
CA ASP A 115 6.99 18.01 -5.09
C ASP A 115 5.55 17.99 -4.51
N ALA A 116 5.46 17.76 -3.20
CA ALA A 116 4.19 17.67 -2.48
C ALA A 116 3.46 19.03 -2.40
N SER A 117 4.11 20.14 -2.75
CA SER A 117 3.46 21.44 -2.88
C SER A 117 2.61 21.56 -4.15
N VAL A 118 2.80 20.67 -5.13
CA VAL A 118 1.93 20.60 -6.31
C VAL A 118 0.53 20.17 -5.85
N PRO A 119 -0.49 21.02 -6.02
CA PRO A 119 -1.84 20.68 -5.61
C PRO A 119 -2.32 19.42 -6.32
N ARG A 120 -2.96 18.50 -5.59
CA ARG A 120 -3.72 17.40 -6.18
C ARG A 120 -5.02 17.94 -6.78
N SER A 121 -4.90 18.67 -7.89
CA SER A 121 -5.99 19.29 -8.65
C SER A 121 -6.45 18.40 -9.81
N GLU A 122 -7.43 18.87 -10.60
CA GLU A 122 -8.03 18.17 -11.76
C GLU A 122 -7.03 17.61 -12.78
N ASN A 123 -5.76 18.02 -12.78
CA ASN A 123 -4.74 17.53 -13.72
C ASN A 123 -3.58 16.79 -13.06
N TYR A 124 -3.71 16.41 -11.79
CA TYR A 124 -2.60 15.77 -11.05
C TYR A 124 -2.14 14.44 -11.65
N ALA A 125 -3.08 13.64 -12.19
CA ALA A 125 -2.73 12.40 -12.89
C ALA A 125 -1.87 12.67 -14.13
N ARG A 126 -2.30 13.59 -15.02
CA ARG A 126 -1.52 13.96 -16.21
C ARG A 126 -0.14 14.49 -15.85
N PHE A 127 -0.07 15.36 -14.85
CA PHE A 127 1.18 15.85 -14.29
C PHE A 127 2.09 14.66 -13.92
N TYR A 128 1.62 13.74 -13.09
CA TYR A 128 2.39 12.56 -12.67
C TYR A 128 2.92 11.73 -13.84
N TRP A 129 2.06 11.38 -14.79
CA TRP A 129 2.41 10.54 -15.94
C TRP A 129 3.37 11.24 -16.90
N ASP A 130 3.24 12.56 -17.09
CA ASP A 130 4.23 13.34 -17.82
C ASP A 130 5.57 13.39 -17.09
N GLY A 131 5.57 13.41 -15.76
CA GLY A 131 6.76 13.27 -14.94
C GLY A 131 7.48 11.95 -15.20
N ILE A 132 6.75 10.84 -15.18
CA ILE A 132 7.25 9.50 -15.52
C ILE A 132 7.90 9.50 -16.89
N GLN A 133 7.22 10.05 -17.91
CA GLN A 133 7.72 10.08 -19.27
C GLN A 133 8.97 10.98 -19.41
N ARG A 134 8.91 12.23 -18.91
CA ARG A 134 10.02 13.20 -18.98
C ARG A 134 11.27 12.70 -18.29
N LYS A 135 11.12 12.07 -17.13
CA LYS A 135 12.25 11.53 -16.34
C LYS A 135 12.66 10.14 -16.76
N LYS A 136 11.97 9.54 -17.75
CA LYS A 136 12.23 8.19 -18.26
C LYS A 136 12.24 7.17 -17.13
N CYS A 137 11.26 7.27 -16.22
CA CYS A 137 11.10 6.31 -15.13
C CYS A 137 10.95 4.91 -15.73
N THR A 138 11.56 3.92 -15.08
CA THR A 138 11.54 2.52 -15.52
C THR A 138 10.66 1.66 -14.61
N VAL A 139 10.47 2.08 -13.36
CA VAL A 139 9.62 1.41 -12.37
C VAL A 139 8.83 2.48 -11.62
N ALA A 140 7.58 2.19 -11.28
CA ALA A 140 6.78 3.08 -10.43
C ALA A 140 6.07 2.30 -9.32
N ASP A 141 5.98 2.87 -8.12
CA ASP A 141 4.96 2.49 -7.15
C ASP A 141 3.92 3.60 -7.10
N THR A 142 2.65 3.25 -7.32
CA THR A 142 1.58 4.23 -7.44
C THR A 142 0.27 3.76 -6.79
N VAL A 143 -0.73 4.64 -6.76
CA VAL A 143 -2.08 4.36 -6.25
C VAL A 143 -3.08 4.28 -7.41
N ASN A 144 -4.15 3.51 -7.22
CA ASN A 144 -5.19 3.29 -8.24
C ASN A 144 -5.80 4.62 -8.76
N LEU A 145 -5.88 5.64 -7.90
CA LEU A 145 -6.40 6.97 -8.25
C LEU A 145 -5.67 7.62 -9.44
N LEU A 146 -4.36 7.42 -9.56
CA LEU A 146 -3.58 8.00 -10.66
C LEU A 146 -3.84 7.31 -12.00
N PHE A 147 -4.30 6.06 -11.98
CA PHE A 147 -4.80 5.38 -13.18
C PHE A 147 -6.21 5.84 -13.54
N TYR A 148 -7.12 6.01 -12.57
CA TYR A 148 -8.45 6.55 -12.85
C TYR A 148 -8.37 7.91 -13.55
N GLY A 149 -7.60 8.85 -13.00
CA GLY A 149 -7.45 10.17 -13.62
C GLY A 149 -6.78 10.12 -15.00
N LEU A 150 -5.89 9.16 -15.25
CA LEU A 150 -5.29 8.97 -16.57
C LEU A 150 -6.31 8.41 -17.58
N ILE A 151 -7.11 7.42 -17.18
CA ILE A 151 -8.16 6.85 -18.03
C ILE A 151 -9.18 7.94 -18.39
N GLU A 152 -9.60 8.73 -17.42
CA GLU A 152 -10.54 9.84 -17.62
C GLU A 152 -9.98 10.87 -18.61
N GLU A 153 -8.79 11.40 -18.35
CA GLU A 153 -8.13 12.41 -19.19
C GLU A 153 -7.93 11.95 -20.63
N THR A 154 -7.57 10.68 -20.82
CA THR A 154 -7.30 10.12 -22.14
C THR A 154 -8.53 9.54 -22.83
N SER A 155 -9.69 9.56 -22.18
CA SER A 155 -10.88 8.81 -22.61
C SER A 155 -10.55 7.33 -22.89
N GLY A 156 -9.66 6.74 -22.08
CA GLY A 156 -9.15 5.38 -22.21
C GLY A 156 -8.08 5.16 -23.28
N ASN A 157 -7.69 6.18 -24.04
CA ASN A 157 -6.68 6.05 -25.09
C ASN A 157 -5.24 6.23 -24.56
N LEU A 158 -4.67 5.15 -24.04
CA LEU A 158 -3.35 5.12 -23.40
C LEU A 158 -2.18 4.84 -24.37
N GLN A 159 -2.32 5.14 -25.66
CA GLN A 159 -1.26 4.85 -26.65
C GLN A 159 0.02 5.65 -26.37
N ARG A 160 -0.10 6.86 -25.83
CA ARG A 160 1.05 7.70 -25.46
C ARG A 160 1.83 7.11 -24.28
N GLU A 161 1.14 6.45 -23.35
CA GLU A 161 1.70 5.85 -22.14
C GLU A 161 2.12 4.39 -22.33
N ARG A 162 2.01 3.86 -23.55
CA ARG A 162 2.25 2.45 -23.83
C ARG A 162 3.67 2.02 -23.44
N ARG A 163 3.76 1.00 -22.58
CA ARG A 163 5.03 0.39 -22.10
C ARG A 163 6.06 1.40 -21.60
N LEU A 164 5.60 2.46 -20.93
CA LEU A 164 6.50 3.40 -20.25
C LEU A 164 7.34 2.72 -19.16
N LEU A 165 6.81 1.68 -18.51
CA LEU A 165 7.40 1.08 -17.30
C LEU A 165 7.65 -0.42 -17.45
N LYS A 166 8.77 -0.91 -16.91
CA LYS A 166 9.04 -2.35 -16.77
C LYS A 166 8.13 -3.01 -15.74
N SER A 167 7.78 -2.26 -14.70
CA SER A 167 6.90 -2.72 -13.64
C SER A 167 6.23 -1.56 -12.93
N VAL A 168 5.02 -1.84 -12.45
CA VAL A 168 4.26 -0.96 -11.56
C VAL A 168 3.88 -1.72 -10.30
N GLY A 169 4.23 -1.21 -9.12
CA GLY A 169 3.64 -1.63 -7.87
C GLY A 169 2.38 -0.83 -7.54
N VAL A 170 1.34 -1.52 -7.10
CA VAL A 170 0.05 -0.95 -6.70
C VAL A 170 -0.43 -1.61 -5.42
N GLY A 171 -1.04 -0.81 -4.56
CA GLY A 171 -1.61 -1.26 -3.29
C GLY A 171 -2.54 -0.20 -2.72
N SER A 172 -2.87 -0.33 -1.43
CA SER A 172 -3.79 0.57 -0.70
C SER A 172 -5.25 0.49 -1.15
N GLY A 173 -5.61 -0.54 -1.93
CA GLY A 173 -6.98 -0.84 -2.35
C GLY A 173 -7.01 -2.00 -3.35
N SER A 174 -8.19 -2.59 -3.53
CA SER A 174 -8.43 -3.62 -4.54
C SER A 174 -8.24 -3.06 -5.95
N ILE A 175 -7.79 -3.89 -6.89
CA ILE A 175 -7.55 -3.49 -8.28
C ILE A 175 -8.66 -4.08 -9.13
N ASN A 176 -9.46 -3.23 -9.77
CA ASN A 176 -10.48 -3.69 -10.69
C ASN A 176 -9.94 -3.95 -12.09
N LYS A 177 -10.79 -4.51 -12.95
CA LYS A 177 -10.42 -4.88 -14.33
C LYS A 177 -9.96 -3.67 -15.15
N CYS A 178 -10.61 -2.52 -15.01
CA CYS A 178 -10.31 -1.31 -15.76
C CYS A 178 -8.90 -0.80 -15.43
N ILE A 179 -8.58 -0.69 -14.14
CA ILE A 179 -7.23 -0.31 -13.68
C ILE A 179 -6.19 -1.33 -14.13
N LEU A 180 -6.46 -2.64 -14.00
CA LEU A 180 -5.54 -3.68 -14.44
C LEU A 180 -5.23 -3.60 -15.94
N GLN A 181 -6.24 -3.31 -16.77
CA GLN A 181 -6.08 -3.11 -18.22
C GLN A 181 -5.26 -1.86 -18.55
N ALA A 182 -5.49 -0.76 -17.82
CA ALA A 182 -4.68 0.44 -17.96
C ALA A 182 -3.21 0.17 -17.60
N ILE A 183 -2.96 -0.49 -16.47
CA ILE A 183 -1.61 -0.89 -16.06
C ILE A 183 -0.95 -1.78 -17.13
N GLY A 184 -1.68 -2.76 -17.66
CA GLY A 184 -1.18 -3.65 -18.72
C GLY A 184 -0.83 -2.94 -20.04
N THR A 185 -1.37 -1.74 -20.27
CA THR A 185 -0.97 -0.90 -21.40
C THR A 185 0.31 -0.13 -21.07
N VAL A 186 0.39 0.42 -19.86
CA VAL A 186 1.48 1.31 -19.43
C VAL A 186 2.74 0.55 -18.99
N SER A 187 2.60 -0.69 -18.54
CA SER A 187 3.69 -1.48 -17.97
C SER A 187 3.75 -2.91 -18.47
N GLU A 188 4.97 -3.48 -18.51
CA GLU A 188 5.19 -4.90 -18.81
C GLU A 188 4.72 -5.83 -17.68
N SER A 189 4.58 -5.33 -16.45
CA SER A 189 4.09 -6.13 -15.33
C SER A 189 3.49 -5.26 -14.24
N VAL A 190 2.60 -5.86 -13.46
CA VAL A 190 2.01 -5.24 -12.26
C VAL A 190 2.38 -6.06 -11.04
N VAL A 191 2.62 -5.38 -9.92
CA VAL A 191 2.85 -5.99 -8.62
C VAL A 191 1.77 -5.51 -7.67
N THR A 192 0.93 -6.43 -7.21
CA THR A 192 -0.03 -6.15 -6.14
C THR A 192 0.70 -6.20 -4.80
N VAL A 193 0.39 -5.28 -3.91
CA VAL A 193 1.03 -5.16 -2.59
C VAL A 193 -0.03 -5.08 -1.51
N TYR A 194 -0.04 -6.06 -0.61
CA TYR A 194 -0.79 -6.00 0.65
C TYR A 194 0.14 -5.58 1.78
N ALA A 195 -0.15 -4.41 2.35
CA ALA A 195 0.68 -3.78 3.36
C ALA A 195 -0.17 -2.95 4.33
N SER A 196 0.36 -2.74 5.53
CA SER A 196 -0.17 -1.82 6.53
C SER A 196 0.97 -1.06 7.19
N THR A 197 0.65 0.00 7.91
CA THR A 197 1.66 0.76 8.67
C THR A 197 2.27 -0.11 9.78
N GLU A 198 1.46 -0.94 10.44
CA GLU A 198 1.83 -1.79 11.57
C GLU A 198 2.68 -2.99 11.17
N ALA A 199 2.50 -3.52 9.96
CA ALA A 199 3.10 -4.77 9.51
C ALA A 199 4.00 -4.67 8.27
N ALA A 200 4.15 -3.47 7.71
CA ALA A 200 4.82 -3.24 6.43
C ALA A 200 4.25 -4.12 5.31
N VAL A 201 5.07 -4.50 4.32
CA VAL A 201 4.63 -5.32 3.20
C VAL A 201 4.54 -6.79 3.61
N MET A 202 3.33 -7.33 3.57
CA MET A 202 3.01 -8.67 4.07
C MET A 202 2.89 -9.71 2.97
N ALA A 203 2.33 -9.33 1.81
CA ALA A 203 2.19 -10.21 0.66
C ALA A 203 2.30 -9.44 -0.66
N THR A 204 2.82 -10.12 -1.69
CA THR A 204 2.91 -9.57 -3.04
C THR A 204 2.61 -10.61 -4.12
N CYS A 205 2.09 -10.14 -5.24
CA CYS A 205 1.90 -10.93 -6.47
C CYS A 205 2.43 -10.12 -7.65
N ARG A 206 3.29 -10.73 -8.49
CA ARG A 206 3.68 -10.13 -9.77
C ARG A 206 2.87 -10.79 -10.88
N LEU A 207 2.02 -10.01 -11.54
CA LEU A 207 1.29 -10.43 -12.73
C LEU A 207 2.04 -9.90 -13.96
N THR A 208 2.29 -10.79 -14.92
CA THR A 208 3.07 -10.49 -16.14
C THR A 208 2.23 -10.53 -17.40
N SER A 209 0.94 -10.88 -17.28
CA SER A 209 -0.01 -10.90 -18.37
C SER A 209 -1.27 -10.13 -18.00
N PRO A 210 -1.71 -9.15 -18.80
CA PRO A 210 -2.99 -8.48 -18.60
C PRO A 210 -4.20 -9.40 -18.80
N ASN A 211 -3.99 -10.60 -19.35
CA ASN A 211 -5.03 -11.62 -19.55
C ASN A 211 -5.04 -12.70 -18.45
N GLU A 212 -4.17 -12.61 -17.44
CA GLU A 212 -4.25 -13.51 -16.29
C GLU A 212 -5.57 -13.23 -15.55
N GLU A 213 -6.37 -14.28 -15.30
CA GLU A 213 -7.62 -14.13 -14.54
C GLU A 213 -7.29 -13.64 -13.14
N PHE A 214 -7.58 -12.36 -12.91
CA PHE A 214 -7.44 -11.70 -11.63
C PHE A 214 -8.84 -11.46 -11.05
N ASP A 215 -9.08 -12.00 -9.85
CA ASP A 215 -10.35 -11.85 -9.15
C ASP A 215 -10.47 -10.54 -8.38
N GLY A 216 -9.51 -9.61 -8.51
CA GLY A 216 -9.54 -8.30 -7.85
C GLY A 216 -8.94 -8.29 -6.44
N PHE A 217 -8.92 -9.46 -5.78
CA PHE A 217 -8.68 -9.60 -4.34
C PHE A 217 -7.39 -10.32 -4.02
N VAL A 218 -6.84 -11.12 -4.94
CA VAL A 218 -5.56 -11.82 -4.71
C VAL A 218 -4.44 -10.80 -4.47
N CYS A 219 -3.88 -10.81 -3.27
CA CYS A 219 -2.71 -9.99 -2.92
C CYS A 219 -1.39 -10.74 -3.15
N GLY A 220 -1.45 -12.07 -3.30
CA GLY A 220 -0.32 -12.92 -3.65
C GLY A 220 0.19 -13.77 -2.51
N TRP A 221 1.50 -14.02 -2.47
CA TRP A 221 2.12 -14.87 -1.46
C TRP A 221 2.74 -14.03 -0.33
N PRO A 222 2.78 -14.56 0.90
CA PRO A 222 3.51 -13.91 1.98
C PRO A 222 4.95 -13.59 1.57
N THR A 223 5.41 -12.39 1.90
CA THR A 223 6.80 -11.97 1.68
C THR A 223 7.75 -12.75 2.60
N PRO A 224 9.04 -12.89 2.24
CA PRO A 224 10.02 -13.50 3.13
C PRO A 224 10.02 -12.83 4.51
N GLY A 225 9.98 -13.65 5.57
CA GLY A 225 9.89 -13.16 6.95
C GLY A 225 8.46 -12.86 7.43
N SER A 226 7.46 -12.88 6.56
CA SER A 226 6.05 -12.71 6.90
C SER A 226 5.32 -14.06 6.95
N GLN A 227 4.53 -14.25 8.00
CA GLN A 227 3.61 -15.36 8.18
C GLN A 227 2.20 -14.79 8.26
N ILE A 228 1.32 -15.27 7.40
CA ILE A 228 -0.08 -14.87 7.37
C ILE A 228 -0.94 -16.07 7.77
N LYS A 229 -1.89 -15.85 8.66
CA LYS A 229 -2.90 -16.84 9.05
C LYS A 229 -4.29 -16.28 8.80
N VAL A 230 -5.21 -17.14 8.41
CA VAL A 230 -6.65 -16.86 8.38
C VAL A 230 -7.27 -17.75 9.45
N VAL A 231 -7.87 -17.13 10.47
CA VAL A 231 -8.31 -17.84 11.68
C VAL A 231 -9.71 -17.43 12.12
N ASP A 232 -10.43 -18.37 12.69
CA ASP A 232 -11.70 -18.10 13.37
C ASP A 232 -11.50 -17.38 14.72
N ASN A 233 -12.62 -17.08 15.40
CA ASN A 233 -12.62 -16.46 16.72
C ASN A 233 -11.95 -17.31 17.82
N LEU A 234 -11.72 -18.60 17.57
CA LEU A 234 -11.05 -19.54 18.47
C LEU A 234 -9.58 -19.77 18.08
N MET A 235 -9.05 -18.98 17.12
CA MET A 235 -7.67 -19.07 16.60
C MET A 235 -7.37 -20.36 15.83
N HIS A 236 -8.39 -21.07 15.34
CA HIS A 236 -8.20 -22.25 14.51
C HIS A 236 -7.96 -21.86 13.05
N LYS A 237 -7.05 -22.58 12.38
CA LYS A 237 -6.88 -22.46 10.93
C LYS A 237 -8.08 -23.06 10.22
N LEU A 238 -8.53 -22.37 9.17
CA LEU A 238 -9.67 -22.82 8.39
C LEU A 238 -9.28 -23.43 7.04
N PRO A 239 -10.19 -24.23 6.44
CA PRO A 239 -9.97 -24.76 5.09
C PRO A 239 -9.82 -23.63 4.05
N VAL A 240 -9.15 -23.95 2.94
CA VAL A 240 -9.03 -23.08 1.76
C VAL A 240 -10.39 -22.50 1.37
N GLY A 241 -10.42 -21.21 1.03
CA GLY A 241 -11.65 -20.51 0.60
C GLY A 241 -12.54 -19.95 1.71
N HIS A 242 -12.28 -20.25 2.99
CA HIS A 242 -13.08 -19.69 4.08
C HIS A 242 -12.59 -18.28 4.43
N ILE A 243 -13.51 -17.31 4.36
CA ILE A 243 -13.26 -15.91 4.68
C ILE A 243 -13.28 -15.75 6.20
N GLU A 244 -12.16 -15.32 6.78
CA GLU A 244 -12.07 -14.98 8.20
C GLU A 244 -10.99 -13.92 8.47
N GLU A 245 -10.73 -13.61 9.75
CA GLU A 245 -9.74 -12.63 10.20
C GLU A 245 -8.34 -13.00 9.74
N ILE A 246 -7.66 -12.03 9.11
CA ILE A 246 -6.26 -12.15 8.74
C ILE A 246 -5.39 -11.69 9.92
N LEU A 247 -4.52 -12.59 10.37
CA LEU A 247 -3.45 -12.28 11.32
C LEU A 247 -2.10 -12.34 10.65
N VAL A 248 -1.23 -11.40 11.00
CA VAL A 248 0.12 -11.32 10.43
C VAL A 248 1.15 -11.39 11.53
N LYS A 249 2.15 -12.23 11.35
CA LYS A 249 3.36 -12.26 12.18
C LYS A 249 4.55 -12.03 11.28
N SER A 250 5.36 -11.03 11.59
CA SER A 250 6.50 -10.67 10.76
C SER A 250 7.65 -10.15 11.59
N SER A 251 8.88 -10.26 11.10
CA SER A 251 10.00 -9.50 11.65
C SER A 251 9.88 -8.00 11.37
N LEU A 252 8.92 -7.60 10.51
CA LEU A 252 8.70 -6.23 10.05
C LEU A 252 7.68 -5.46 10.89
N LEU A 253 7.09 -6.12 11.88
CA LEU A 253 6.08 -5.51 12.73
C LEU A 253 6.67 -4.30 13.45
N CYS A 254 5.87 -3.25 13.56
CA CYS A 254 6.20 -2.15 14.43
C CYS A 254 6.16 -2.58 15.91
N SER A 255 6.75 -1.77 16.79
CA SER A 255 6.75 -2.08 18.23
C SER A 255 5.48 -1.65 18.95
N GLY A 256 4.51 -1.08 18.23
CA GLY A 256 3.25 -0.60 18.77
C GLY A 256 3.03 0.91 18.63
N TYR A 257 1.86 1.32 19.11
CA TYR A 257 1.39 2.69 19.17
C TYR A 257 1.95 3.41 20.39
N ILE A 258 2.41 4.65 20.23
CA ILE A 258 2.87 5.48 21.35
C ILE A 258 1.68 5.87 22.23
N ASN A 259 1.84 5.71 23.55
CA ASN A 259 0.89 6.15 24.57
C ASN A 259 -0.55 5.61 24.42
N ASN A 260 -0.75 4.53 23.66
CA ASN A 260 -2.06 3.93 23.44
C ASN A 260 -2.10 2.46 23.86
N THR A 261 -2.13 2.20 25.18
CA THR A 261 -2.11 0.85 25.74
C THR A 261 -3.28 -0.01 25.26
N LYS A 262 -4.47 0.60 25.07
CA LYS A 262 -5.65 -0.12 24.59
C LYS A 262 -5.46 -0.58 23.15
N ALA A 263 -5.09 0.32 22.22
CA ALA A 263 -4.86 -0.07 20.84
C ALA A 263 -3.73 -1.09 20.71
N ASN A 264 -2.69 -0.98 21.55
CA ASN A 264 -1.62 -1.97 21.60
C ASN A 264 -2.13 -3.36 22.01
N ALA A 265 -2.95 -3.44 23.07
CA ALA A 265 -3.52 -4.70 23.52
C ALA A 265 -4.49 -5.31 22.49
N ASP A 266 -5.26 -4.47 21.79
CA ASP A 266 -6.21 -4.92 20.77
C ASP A 266 -5.51 -5.36 19.47
N THR A 267 -4.35 -4.80 19.16
CA THR A 267 -3.65 -5.01 17.87
C THR A 267 -2.53 -6.03 17.95
N PHE A 268 -1.70 -6.02 19.01
CA PHE A 268 -0.50 -6.86 19.12
C PHE A 268 -0.76 -8.02 20.09
N LEU A 269 -0.82 -9.23 19.55
CA LEU A 269 -1.16 -10.43 20.29
C LEU A 269 0.05 -11.02 21.01
N SER A 270 -0.21 -11.78 22.07
CA SER A 270 0.82 -12.43 22.88
C SER A 270 1.67 -13.45 22.12
N ASP A 271 1.15 -14.02 21.02
CA ASP A 271 1.90 -14.94 20.15
C ASP A 271 2.82 -14.21 19.15
N GLY A 272 2.84 -12.86 19.18
CA GLY A 272 3.61 -11.99 18.31
C GLY A 272 2.95 -11.71 16.95
N SER A 273 1.70 -12.14 16.74
CA SER A 273 0.92 -11.74 15.56
C SER A 273 0.21 -10.40 15.79
N VAL A 274 -0.20 -9.74 14.72
CA VAL A 274 -1.01 -8.52 14.76
C VAL A 274 -2.38 -8.72 14.11
N ARG A 275 -3.40 -8.05 14.67
CA ARG A 275 -4.76 -7.94 14.14
C ARG A 275 -4.90 -6.64 13.35
N LEU A 276 -5.05 -6.74 12.03
CA LEU A 276 -5.20 -5.58 11.16
C LEU A 276 -6.67 -5.19 10.91
N GLY A 277 -7.60 -6.07 11.29
CA GLY A 277 -9.03 -5.91 11.03
C GLY A 277 -9.41 -6.15 9.56
N ASP A 278 -8.56 -6.86 8.81
CA ASP A 278 -8.80 -7.28 7.44
C ASP A 278 -9.34 -8.72 7.41
N ARG A 279 -10.29 -8.98 6.51
CA ARG A 279 -10.86 -10.31 6.25
C ARG A 279 -10.37 -10.85 4.93
N GLY A 280 -10.16 -12.16 4.88
CA GLY A 280 -9.69 -12.80 3.67
C GLY A 280 -9.58 -14.31 3.77
N PHE A 281 -9.04 -14.91 2.73
CA PHE A 281 -8.90 -16.35 2.61
C PHE A 281 -7.66 -16.72 1.79
N PHE A 282 -7.12 -17.91 2.05
CA PHE A 282 -6.15 -18.52 1.17
C PHE A 282 -6.85 -19.30 0.05
N ASN A 283 -6.37 -19.12 -1.18
CA ASN A 283 -6.82 -19.93 -2.32
C ASN A 283 -6.02 -21.24 -2.45
N SER A 284 -6.37 -22.08 -3.43
CA SER A 284 -5.72 -23.38 -3.66
C SER A 284 -4.24 -23.29 -4.06
N LYS A 285 -3.78 -22.11 -4.49
CA LYS A 285 -2.36 -21.80 -4.79
C LYS A 285 -1.61 -21.21 -3.58
N SER A 286 -2.23 -21.22 -2.40
CA SER A 286 -1.71 -20.60 -1.16
C SER A 286 -1.44 -19.10 -1.28
N GLN A 287 -2.19 -18.41 -2.14
CA GLN A 287 -2.19 -16.94 -2.20
C GLN A 287 -3.25 -16.39 -1.25
N ILE A 288 -2.93 -15.31 -0.54
CA ILE A 288 -3.88 -14.59 0.29
C ILE A 288 -4.71 -13.64 -0.56
N SER A 289 -6.01 -13.62 -0.32
CA SER A 289 -6.94 -12.64 -0.90
C SER A 289 -7.58 -11.85 0.23
N VAL A 290 -7.62 -10.52 0.10
CA VAL A 290 -8.25 -9.62 1.07
C VAL A 290 -9.60 -9.19 0.51
N VAL A 291 -10.68 -9.43 1.25
CA VAL A 291 -12.05 -9.21 0.77
C VAL A 291 -12.75 -8.01 1.38
N GLY A 292 -12.21 -7.44 2.46
CA GLY A 292 -12.76 -6.26 3.13
C GLY A 292 -12.26 -6.12 4.56
N ARG A 293 -12.83 -5.16 5.31
CA ARG A 293 -12.46 -4.88 6.71
C ARG A 293 -13.61 -5.17 7.66
N ASP A 294 -13.29 -5.57 8.88
CA ASP A 294 -14.26 -5.88 9.95
C ASP A 294 -15.26 -4.75 10.23
N LYS A 295 -14.78 -3.51 10.11
CA LYS A 295 -15.55 -2.30 10.40
C LYS A 295 -16.12 -1.65 9.14
N ASN A 296 -15.99 -2.29 7.99
CA ASN A 296 -16.50 -1.84 6.70
C ASN A 296 -17.38 -2.93 6.07
N VAL A 297 -18.40 -3.38 6.80
CA VAL A 297 -19.35 -4.38 6.34
C VAL A 297 -20.76 -3.81 6.37
N ILE A 298 -21.61 -4.32 5.48
CA ILE A 298 -23.05 -4.03 5.46
C ILE A 298 -23.77 -5.24 6.06
N ILE A 299 -24.61 -5.00 7.05
CA ILE A 299 -25.45 -6.03 7.66
C ILE A 299 -26.85 -5.94 7.04
N ARG A 300 -27.18 -6.94 6.21
CA ARG A 300 -28.46 -7.01 5.50
C ARG A 300 -29.10 -8.37 5.68
N ASP A 301 -30.34 -8.41 6.17
CA ASP A 301 -31.10 -9.66 6.37
C ASP A 301 -30.33 -10.73 7.20
N ALA A 302 -29.57 -10.30 8.22
CA ALA A 302 -28.66 -11.12 9.02
C ALA A 302 -27.44 -11.72 8.27
N PHE A 303 -27.17 -11.29 7.05
CA PHE A 303 -25.95 -11.60 6.29
C PHE A 303 -24.94 -10.46 6.39
N VAL A 304 -23.67 -10.83 6.44
CA VAL A 304 -22.54 -9.91 6.31
C VAL A 304 -22.19 -9.76 4.84
N VAL A 305 -22.21 -8.53 4.35
CA VAL A 305 -21.88 -8.19 2.97
C VAL A 305 -20.62 -7.32 2.98
N TYR A 306 -19.62 -7.72 2.21
CA TYR A 306 -18.40 -6.95 1.99
C TYR A 306 -18.59 -6.03 0.77
N PRO A 307 -18.64 -4.69 0.95
CA PRO A 307 -18.84 -3.74 -0.14
C PRO A 307 -17.89 -3.96 -1.31
N GLU A 308 -16.62 -4.21 -1.02
CA GLU A 308 -15.55 -4.36 -2.02
C GLU A 308 -15.82 -5.55 -2.97
N GLN A 309 -16.47 -6.61 -2.48
CA GLN A 309 -16.89 -7.74 -3.32
C GLN A 309 -17.98 -7.38 -4.32
N LEU A 310 -18.90 -6.52 -3.91
CA LEU A 310 -19.99 -6.06 -4.78
C LEU A 310 -19.48 -5.00 -5.76
N GLU A 311 -18.66 -4.05 -5.32
CA GLU A 311 -18.03 -3.02 -6.17
C GLU A 311 -17.31 -3.69 -7.33
N PHE A 312 -16.43 -4.65 -7.04
CA PHE A 312 -15.68 -5.37 -8.04
C PHE A 312 -16.55 -6.16 -9.04
N ARG A 313 -17.73 -6.64 -8.62
CA ARG A 313 -18.68 -7.33 -9.52
C ARG A 313 -19.43 -6.33 -10.39
N ILE A 314 -19.87 -5.22 -9.83
CA ILE A 314 -20.64 -4.18 -10.53
C ILE A 314 -19.77 -3.45 -11.55
N GLU A 315 -18.49 -3.22 -11.26
CA GLU A 315 -17.53 -2.61 -12.20
C GLU A 315 -17.22 -3.49 -13.43
N ARG A 316 -17.74 -4.72 -13.50
CA ARG A 316 -17.70 -5.55 -14.71
C ARG A 316 -18.92 -5.35 -15.61
N CYS A 317 -19.96 -4.66 -15.13
CA CYS A 317 -21.13 -4.33 -15.93
C CYS A 317 -20.77 -3.29 -17.00
N PRO A 318 -21.26 -3.45 -18.25
CA PRO A 318 -21.04 -2.46 -19.29
C PRO A 318 -21.52 -1.07 -18.86
N GLY A 319 -20.67 -0.06 -19.05
CA GLY A 319 -20.99 1.34 -18.75
C GLY A 319 -20.71 1.80 -17.32
N VAL A 320 -20.12 0.95 -16.47
CA VAL A 320 -19.68 1.34 -15.11
C VAL A 320 -18.17 1.55 -15.11
N ALA A 321 -17.71 2.76 -14.81
CA ALA A 321 -16.28 3.10 -14.73
C ALA A 321 -15.71 2.87 -13.33
N ALA A 322 -16.49 3.19 -12.29
CA ALA A 322 -16.14 2.95 -10.90
C ALA A 322 -17.41 2.76 -10.06
N THR A 323 -17.28 2.12 -8.90
CA THR A 323 -18.39 1.95 -7.96
C THR A 323 -17.93 2.16 -6.52
N ALA A 324 -18.78 2.78 -5.70
CA ALA A 324 -18.64 2.81 -4.26
C ALA A 324 -19.93 2.28 -3.62
N ILE A 325 -19.81 1.38 -2.66
CA ILE A 325 -20.94 0.73 -1.99
C ILE A 325 -20.92 1.05 -0.51
N THR A 326 -22.08 1.40 0.02
CA THR A 326 -22.27 1.67 1.44
C THR A 326 -23.63 1.18 1.92
N GLY A 327 -23.70 0.88 3.22
CA GLY A 327 -24.95 0.56 3.90
C GLY A 327 -25.71 1.84 4.23
N VAL A 328 -27.02 1.82 3.99
CA VAL A 328 -27.93 2.86 4.47
C VAL A 328 -28.94 2.27 5.45
N PRO A 329 -29.29 2.94 6.56
CA PRO A 329 -30.22 2.40 7.53
C PRO A 329 -31.56 1.97 6.91
N TYR A 330 -32.01 0.76 7.22
CA TYR A 330 -33.28 0.24 6.72
C TYR A 330 -33.97 -0.64 7.78
N ALA A 331 -35.09 -0.15 8.32
CA ALA A 331 -35.73 -0.69 9.52
C ALA A 331 -36.05 -2.21 9.48
N LYS A 332 -36.33 -2.77 8.30
CA LYS A 332 -36.68 -4.19 8.18
C LYS A 332 -35.47 -5.12 7.98
N ARG A 333 -34.32 -4.59 7.55
CA ARG A 333 -33.16 -5.38 7.11
C ARG A 333 -31.86 -5.01 7.83
N TYR A 334 -31.93 -4.16 8.86
CA TYR A 334 -30.82 -3.40 9.44
C TYR A 334 -30.28 -2.33 8.47
N GLU A 335 -29.69 -2.76 7.36
CA GLU A 335 -29.19 -1.89 6.30
C GLU A 335 -29.70 -2.31 4.92
N GLU A 336 -29.79 -1.36 4.00
CA GLU A 336 -29.96 -1.60 2.57
C GLU A 336 -28.68 -1.17 1.82
N ILE A 337 -28.41 -1.82 0.69
CA ILE A 337 -27.22 -1.54 -0.12
C ILE A 337 -27.49 -0.30 -0.97
N CYS A 338 -26.63 0.72 -0.84
CA CYS A 338 -26.57 1.87 -1.73
C CYS A 338 -25.32 1.78 -2.60
N ALA A 339 -25.49 1.85 -3.92
CA ALA A 339 -24.39 1.87 -4.87
C ALA A 339 -24.33 3.24 -5.56
N LEU A 340 -23.17 3.89 -5.48
CA LEU A 340 -22.83 5.06 -6.27
C LEU A 340 -22.03 4.59 -7.48
N LEU A 341 -22.50 4.93 -8.67
CA LEU A 341 -21.89 4.54 -9.94
C LEU A 341 -21.36 5.79 -10.65
N VAL A 342 -20.20 5.64 -11.28
CA VAL A 342 -19.61 6.63 -12.20
C VAL A 342 -19.57 6.04 -13.59
#